data_AF-A0AAV2F6E1-F1
#
_entry.id   AF-A0AAV2F6E1-F1
#
_cell.length_a   1.000
_cell.length_b   1.000
_cell.length_c   1.000
_cell.angle_alpha   90.00
_cell.angle_beta   90.00
_cell.angle_gamma   90.00
#
_symmetry.space_group_name_H-M   'P 1'
#
loop_
_entity.id
_entity.type
_entity.pdbx_description
1 polymer ?
#
loop_
_entity_poly.entity_id
_entity_poly.type
_entity_poly.pdbx_seq_one_letter_code
_entity_poly.pdbx_strand_id
1 'polypeptide(L)'
;MNSYLISIKAKLSLFPSHQSRASLAAHFGLSPPQVFRKLTTFFKSLGVKAVYDTSCSRDLALIEACNEFVSRYKESISNEAEKSKVSLPMLSSACPGWICYAEKQLGSYILPYVSSVKSPQQTMGAIIKRHACCRMGLRPDDVYHVTIMPFYDKKLEASRDDFTFELESPEQTNDNRAIVTEVDSVLTSGEILDLIKLKAVDFKALEESPLDRM
;
A
#
# COMPACT_ATOMS: atom_id res chain seq x y z
N MET A 1 22.18 -4.86 13.13
CA MET A 1 20.91 -4.37 12.54
C MET A 1 20.70 -5.17 11.26
N ASN A 2 19.72 -6.06 11.32
CA ASN A 2 19.75 -7.40 10.73
C ASN A 2 19.78 -7.46 9.21
N SER A 3 20.44 -8.52 8.75
CA SER A 3 20.72 -9.02 7.40
C SER A 3 19.51 -9.33 6.52
N TYR A 4 18.35 -8.70 6.74
CA TYR A 4 17.07 -9.05 6.09
C TYR A 4 17.01 -8.73 4.59
N LEU A 5 17.99 -8.02 4.02
CA LEU A 5 17.97 -7.61 2.61
C LEU A 5 18.79 -8.52 1.66
N ILE A 6 19.46 -9.57 2.14
CA ILE A 6 20.54 -10.23 1.36
C ILE A 6 20.20 -11.63 0.80
N SER A 7 19.00 -12.18 1.04
CA SER A 7 18.59 -13.41 0.34
C SER A 7 17.09 -13.47 0.13
N ILE A 8 16.56 -12.57 -0.69
CA ILE A 8 15.15 -12.58 -1.05
C ILE A 8 15.05 -13.16 -2.48
N LYS A 9 14.66 -14.43 -2.58
CA LYS A 9 14.23 -15.06 -3.85
C LYS A 9 12.91 -14.47 -4.39
N ALA A 10 12.25 -13.58 -3.65
CA ALA A 10 10.99 -12.95 -4.02
C ALA A 10 11.17 -11.75 -4.95
N LYS A 11 10.27 -11.58 -5.92
CA LYS A 11 10.28 -10.40 -6.79
C LYS A 11 9.77 -9.20 -6.00
N LEU A 12 10.71 -8.38 -5.54
CA LEU A 12 10.42 -7.18 -4.78
C LEU A 12 9.74 -6.13 -5.66
N SER A 13 8.56 -5.65 -5.21
CA SER A 13 7.77 -4.58 -5.84
C SER A 13 7.73 -3.36 -4.92
N LEU A 14 8.22 -2.21 -5.38
CA LEU A 14 8.32 -0.97 -4.58
C LEU A 14 7.37 0.15 -5.01
N PHE A 15 6.87 0.89 -4.03
CA PHE A 15 5.79 1.87 -4.22
C PHE A 15 6.00 3.16 -3.41
N PRO A 16 6.52 4.26 -3.99
CA PRO A 16 6.71 5.51 -3.24
C PRO A 16 5.52 6.46 -3.32
N SER A 17 4.92 6.74 -2.16
CA SER A 17 3.80 7.68 -2.06
C SER A 17 4.16 9.08 -2.59
N HIS A 18 3.16 9.83 -3.03
CA HIS A 18 3.32 11.20 -3.53
C HIS A 18 4.00 12.12 -2.50
N GLN A 19 3.62 11.98 -1.23
CA GLN A 19 4.20 12.76 -0.13
C GLN A 19 5.66 12.37 0.13
N SER A 20 5.99 11.07 0.06
CA SER A 20 7.38 10.61 0.23
C SER A 20 8.27 11.14 -0.89
N ARG A 21 7.78 11.09 -2.14
CA ARG A 21 8.47 11.67 -3.29
C ARG A 21 8.68 13.17 -3.14
N ALA A 22 7.66 13.91 -2.70
CA ALA A 22 7.76 15.34 -2.46
C ALA A 22 8.75 15.70 -1.34
N SER A 23 8.73 14.95 -0.23
CA SER A 23 9.65 15.15 0.89
C SER A 23 11.11 14.89 0.48
N LEU A 24 11.38 13.79 -0.23
CA LEU A 24 12.70 13.47 -0.75
C LEU A 24 13.16 14.48 -1.82
N ALA A 25 12.23 14.95 -2.67
CA ALA A 25 12.49 16.01 -3.65
C ALA A 25 12.95 17.31 -2.97
N ALA A 26 12.26 17.74 -1.92
CA ALA A 26 12.67 18.89 -1.13
C ALA A 26 14.04 18.66 -0.46
N HIS A 27 14.28 17.48 0.11
CA HIS A 27 15.55 17.14 0.77
C HIS A 27 16.75 17.18 -0.18
N PHE A 28 16.61 16.61 -1.38
CA PHE A 28 17.69 16.57 -2.36
C PHE A 28 17.70 17.81 -3.27
N GLY A 29 16.72 18.72 -3.21
CA GLY A 29 16.63 19.83 -4.17
C GLY A 29 16.48 19.36 -5.62
N LEU A 30 15.69 18.31 -5.83
CA LEU A 30 15.37 17.73 -7.13
C LEU A 30 13.87 17.82 -7.38
N SER A 31 13.40 17.67 -8.62
CA SER A 31 11.96 17.58 -8.87
C SER A 31 11.38 16.21 -8.47
N PRO A 32 10.08 16.11 -8.11
CA PRO A 32 9.46 14.83 -7.75
C PRO A 32 9.60 13.72 -8.82
N PRO A 33 9.46 14.00 -10.14
CA PRO A 33 9.71 12.99 -11.17
C PRO A 33 11.16 12.49 -11.21
N GLN A 34 12.15 13.38 -11.03
CA GLN A 34 13.56 12.99 -11.01
C GLN A 34 13.87 12.12 -9.79
N VAL A 35 13.38 12.49 -8.61
CA VAL A 35 13.51 11.65 -7.40
C VAL A 35 12.90 10.29 -7.63
N PHE A 36 11.73 10.20 -8.26
CA PHE A 36 11.11 8.91 -8.52
C PHE A 36 11.98 8.04 -9.42
N ARG A 37 12.48 8.58 -10.53
CA ARG A 37 13.34 7.83 -11.45
C ARG A 37 14.68 7.42 -10.83
N LYS A 38 15.29 8.29 -10.01
CA LYS A 38 16.52 7.96 -9.27
C LYS A 38 16.27 6.93 -8.17
N LEU A 39 15.12 6.98 -7.48
CA LEU A 39 14.69 5.92 -6.56
C LEU A 39 14.54 4.60 -7.31
N THR A 40 13.96 4.60 -8.51
CA THR A 40 13.86 3.39 -9.33
C THR A 40 15.25 2.80 -9.59
N THR A 41 16.21 3.61 -10.04
CA THR A 41 17.59 3.18 -10.27
C THR A 41 18.25 2.64 -9.00
N PHE A 42 18.11 3.36 -7.88
CA PHE A 42 18.64 2.96 -6.58
C PHE A 42 18.09 1.60 -6.14
N PHE A 43 16.78 1.39 -6.26
CA PHE A 43 16.16 0.15 -5.84
C PHE A 43 16.48 -1.02 -6.77
N LYS A 44 16.52 -0.78 -8.08
CA LYS A 44 16.95 -1.79 -9.07
C LYS A 44 18.39 -2.24 -8.80
N SER A 45 19.29 -1.33 -8.41
CA SER A 45 20.67 -1.70 -8.03
C SER A 45 20.76 -2.54 -6.75
N LEU A 46 19.75 -2.45 -5.87
CA LEU A 46 19.59 -3.30 -4.69
C LEU A 46 18.91 -4.65 -4.99
N GLY A 47 18.59 -4.95 -6.25
CA GLY A 47 18.00 -6.22 -6.68
C GLY A 47 16.47 -6.23 -6.77
N VAL A 48 15.81 -5.08 -6.55
CA VAL A 48 14.36 -4.93 -6.74
C VAL A 48 14.00 -5.24 -8.19
N LYS A 49 12.97 -6.05 -8.40
CA LYS A 49 12.60 -6.51 -9.75
C LYS A 49 11.60 -5.59 -10.43
N ALA A 50 10.70 -4.96 -9.67
CA ALA A 50 9.73 -4.01 -10.20
C ALA A 50 9.51 -2.79 -9.29
N VAL A 51 9.31 -1.62 -9.88
CA VAL A 51 8.99 -0.36 -9.20
C VAL A 51 7.82 0.29 -9.94
N TYR A 52 6.70 0.46 -9.25
CA TYR A 52 5.44 0.91 -9.86
C TYR A 52 4.98 2.27 -9.33
N ASP A 53 4.21 3.01 -10.14
CA ASP A 53 3.53 4.23 -9.71
C ASP A 53 2.25 3.92 -8.93
N THR A 54 2.00 4.84 -8.03
CA THR A 54 0.98 4.87 -6.99
C THR A 54 -0.33 5.46 -7.43
N SER A 55 -0.26 6.29 -8.47
CA SER A 55 -1.36 7.14 -8.91
C SER A 55 -2.62 6.34 -9.23
N CYS A 56 -2.52 5.20 -9.92
CA CYS A 56 -3.71 4.41 -10.29
C CYS A 56 -4.46 3.85 -9.07
N SER A 57 -3.78 3.39 -8.01
CA SER A 57 -4.46 2.90 -6.80
C SER A 57 -5.18 4.01 -6.03
N ARG A 58 -4.69 5.25 -6.11
CA ARG A 58 -5.38 6.40 -5.52
C ARG A 58 -6.66 6.71 -6.27
N ASP A 59 -6.61 6.66 -7.60
CA ASP A 59 -7.78 6.88 -8.45
C ASP A 59 -8.83 5.78 -8.23
N LEU A 60 -8.41 4.51 -8.12
CA LEU A 60 -9.29 3.41 -7.79
C LEU A 60 -9.93 3.57 -6.40
N ALA A 61 -9.14 3.86 -5.37
CA ALA A 61 -9.69 4.11 -4.03
C ALA A 61 -10.65 5.31 -4.00
N LEU A 62 -10.39 6.36 -4.79
CA LEU A 62 -11.29 7.50 -4.91
C LEU A 62 -12.60 7.11 -5.60
N ILE A 63 -12.55 6.38 -6.72
CA ILE A 63 -13.73 5.90 -7.44
C ILE A 63 -14.59 5.02 -6.53
N GLU A 64 -13.98 4.08 -5.80
CA GLU A 64 -14.70 3.23 -4.86
C GLU A 64 -15.31 4.03 -3.70
N ALA A 65 -14.60 5.02 -3.16
CA ALA A 65 -15.14 5.88 -2.10
C ALA A 65 -16.33 6.73 -2.61
N CYS A 66 -16.26 7.23 -3.85
CA CYS A 66 -17.36 7.92 -4.50
C CYS A 66 -18.57 7.00 -4.70
N ASN A 67 -18.36 5.77 -5.17
CA ASN A 67 -19.42 4.78 -5.36
C ASN A 67 -20.09 4.43 -4.04
N GLU A 68 -19.31 4.19 -2.98
CA GLU A 68 -19.82 3.93 -1.64
C GLU A 68 -20.65 5.11 -1.12
N PHE A 69 -20.16 6.34 -1.27
CA PHE A 69 -20.89 7.54 -0.86
C PHE A 69 -22.22 7.68 -1.61
N VAL A 70 -22.22 7.49 -2.94
CA VAL A 70 -23.43 7.58 -3.75
C VAL A 70 -24.45 6.52 -3.35
N SER A 71 -24.03 5.29 -3.04
CA SER A 71 -24.93 4.23 -2.54
C SER A 71 -25.56 4.64 -1.21
N ARG A 72 -24.72 5.00 -0.22
CA ARG A 72 -25.16 5.44 1.11
C ARG A 72 -26.10 6.65 1.04
N TYR A 73 -25.85 7.58 0.13
CA TYR A 73 -26.69 8.76 -0.08
C TYR A 73 -28.05 8.39 -0.68
N LYS A 74 -28.09 7.55 -1.72
CA LYS A 74 -29.35 7.07 -2.31
C LYS A 74 -30.21 6.30 -1.30
N GLU A 75 -29.59 5.47 -0.48
CA GLU A 75 -30.26 4.76 0.61
C GLU A 75 -30.83 5.74 1.64
N SER A 76 -30.09 6.79 1.99
CA SER A 76 -30.54 7.78 2.99
C SER A 76 -31.77 8.59 2.57
N ILE A 77 -32.01 8.78 1.27
CA ILE A 77 -33.16 9.53 0.73
C ILE A 77 -34.35 8.63 0.41
N SER A 78 -34.16 7.31 0.36
CA SER A 78 -35.21 6.35 0.05
C SER A 78 -35.98 6.03 1.34
N ASN A 79 -37.17 6.63 1.50
CA ASN A 79 -38.02 6.53 2.70
C ASN A 79 -38.65 5.13 2.93
N GLU A 80 -37.85 4.07 3.05
CA GLU A 80 -38.33 2.79 3.60
C GLU A 80 -38.09 2.75 5.11
N ALA A 81 -39.19 2.95 5.85
CA ALA A 81 -39.26 3.21 7.27
C ALA A 81 -39.00 1.99 8.18
N GLU A 82 -38.06 1.10 7.85
CA GLU A 82 -37.65 0.00 8.72
C GLU A 82 -36.13 -0.05 8.96
N LYS A 83 -35.75 0.65 10.04
CA LYS A 83 -34.77 0.27 11.07
C LYS A 83 -33.37 -0.19 10.62
N SER A 84 -32.45 0.74 10.86
CA SER A 84 -31.02 0.59 11.12
C SER A 84 -30.15 0.11 9.96
N LYS A 85 -29.62 1.06 9.20
CA LYS A 85 -28.18 1.18 9.13
C LYS A 85 -27.78 2.63 8.90
N VAL A 86 -26.89 3.05 9.76
CA VAL A 86 -26.40 4.40 9.89
C VAL A 86 -25.48 4.68 8.68
N SER A 87 -26.03 5.31 7.63
CA SER A 87 -25.32 5.46 6.35
C SER A 87 -24.57 6.79 6.19
N LEU A 88 -24.99 7.85 6.90
CA LEU A 88 -24.39 9.20 6.80
C LEU A 88 -24.34 9.92 8.15
N PRO A 89 -23.30 10.73 8.44
CA PRO A 89 -22.20 11.13 7.54
C PRO A 89 -21.23 9.99 7.19
N MET A 90 -20.59 10.04 6.03
CA MET A 90 -19.54 9.05 5.66
C MET A 90 -18.16 9.62 6.00
N LEU A 91 -17.38 8.89 6.80
CA LEU A 91 -16.06 9.27 7.26
C LEU A 91 -14.98 8.48 6.51
N SER A 92 -13.90 9.15 6.12
CA SER A 92 -12.81 8.50 5.37
C SER A 92 -12.10 7.45 6.21
N SER A 93 -11.57 6.41 5.56
CA SER A 93 -10.84 5.30 6.20
C SER A 93 -9.34 5.26 5.89
N ALA A 94 -8.83 6.15 5.03
CA ALA A 94 -7.47 6.04 4.49
C ALA A 94 -6.35 6.36 5.50
N CYS A 95 -6.66 6.95 6.66
CA CYS A 95 -5.71 7.31 7.72
C CYS A 95 -5.73 6.25 8.82
N PRO A 96 -4.64 5.47 9.01
CA PRO A 96 -4.61 4.41 10.02
C PRO A 96 -4.71 4.94 11.45
N GLY A 97 -4.14 6.11 11.74
CA GLY A 97 -4.26 6.74 13.06
C GLY A 97 -5.71 7.10 13.41
N TRP A 98 -6.48 7.58 12.44
CA TRP A 98 -7.92 7.81 12.59
C TRP A 98 -8.68 6.50 12.85
N ILE A 99 -8.41 5.45 12.07
CA ILE A 99 -9.06 4.13 12.26
C ILE A 99 -8.74 3.58 13.65
N CYS A 100 -7.48 3.63 14.08
CA CYS A 100 -7.06 3.18 15.40
C CYS A 100 -7.77 3.95 16.53
N TYR A 101 -7.91 5.28 16.39
CA TYR A 101 -8.66 6.09 17.34
C TYR A 101 -10.15 5.74 17.35
N ALA A 102 -10.77 5.61 16.16
CA ALA A 102 -12.16 5.24 16.01
C ALA A 102 -12.48 3.88 16.65
N GLU A 103 -11.66 2.86 16.40
CA GLU A 103 -11.81 1.51 16.96
C GLU A 103 -11.64 1.49 18.48
N LYS A 104 -10.62 2.18 19.01
CA LYS A 104 -10.26 2.09 20.43
C LYS A 104 -11.06 3.00 21.35
N GLN A 105 -11.48 4.17 20.87
CA GLN A 105 -12.07 5.21 21.72
C GLN A 105 -13.56 5.44 21.45
N LEU A 106 -14.00 5.25 20.20
CA LEU A 106 -15.36 5.61 19.78
C LEU A 106 -16.24 4.38 19.54
N GLY A 107 -15.66 3.26 19.09
CA GLY A 107 -16.34 2.00 18.92
C GLY A 107 -17.60 2.09 18.06
N SER A 108 -18.66 1.39 18.47
CA SER A 108 -19.92 1.28 17.72
C SER A 108 -20.59 2.62 17.43
N TYR A 109 -20.24 3.69 18.16
CA TYR A 109 -20.76 5.03 17.89
C TYR A 109 -20.30 5.57 16.54
N ILE A 110 -19.05 5.32 16.14
CA ILE A 110 -18.48 5.92 14.92
C ILE A 110 -18.25 4.91 13.80
N LEU A 111 -17.94 3.65 14.13
CA LEU A 111 -17.52 2.65 13.15
C LEU A 111 -18.52 2.43 11.99
N PRO A 112 -19.85 2.49 12.19
CA PRO A 112 -20.81 2.38 11.07
C PRO A 112 -20.67 3.49 10.02
N TYR A 113 -20.18 4.65 10.42
CA TYR A 113 -20.01 5.82 9.55
C TYR A 113 -18.69 5.78 8.76
N VAL A 114 -17.75 4.91 9.11
CA VAL A 114 -16.47 4.80 8.43
C VAL A 114 -16.63 4.08 7.09
N SER A 115 -15.97 4.60 6.05
CA SER A 115 -15.88 4.00 4.72
C SER A 115 -15.25 2.61 4.78
N SER A 116 -15.81 1.65 4.04
CA SER A 116 -15.22 0.31 3.91
C SER A 116 -14.07 0.25 2.89
N VAL A 117 -13.83 1.35 2.17
CA VAL A 117 -12.82 1.38 1.10
C VAL A 117 -11.41 1.32 1.68
N LYS A 118 -10.58 0.47 1.08
CA LYS A 118 -9.16 0.31 1.43
C LYS A 118 -8.37 1.58 1.12
N SER A 119 -7.34 1.84 1.90
CA SER A 119 -6.39 2.92 1.60
C SER A 119 -5.66 2.65 0.27
N PRO A 120 -5.16 3.67 -0.45
CA PRO A 120 -4.43 3.46 -1.70
C PRO A 120 -3.24 2.49 -1.59
N GLN A 121 -2.54 2.48 -0.45
CA GLN A 121 -1.47 1.50 -0.17
C GLN A 121 -2.04 0.07 -0.27
N GLN A 122 -3.14 -0.14 0.45
CA GLN A 122 -3.71 -1.46 0.61
C GLN A 122 -4.43 -1.93 -0.65
N THR A 123 -5.09 -1.01 -1.35
CA THR A 123 -5.64 -1.23 -2.70
C THR A 123 -4.56 -1.67 -3.67
N MET A 124 -3.37 -1.04 -3.64
CA MET A 124 -2.26 -1.49 -4.48
C MET A 124 -1.75 -2.89 -4.11
N GLY A 125 -1.57 -3.17 -2.82
CA GLY A 125 -1.16 -4.49 -2.36
C GLY A 125 -2.11 -5.58 -2.84
N ALA A 126 -3.42 -5.34 -2.74
CA ALA A 126 -4.45 -6.22 -3.29
C ALA A 126 -4.32 -6.41 -4.80
N ILE A 127 -4.14 -5.34 -5.58
CA ILE A 127 -3.97 -5.41 -7.05
C ILE A 127 -2.74 -6.25 -7.40
N ILE A 128 -1.61 -6.00 -6.74
CA ILE A 128 -0.35 -6.69 -7.05
C ILE A 128 -0.44 -8.17 -6.73
N LYS A 129 -0.89 -8.51 -5.52
CA LYS A 129 -0.91 -9.88 -5.00
C LYS A 129 -2.07 -10.72 -5.52
N ARG A 130 -3.20 -10.11 -5.91
CA ARG A 130 -4.36 -10.86 -6.43
C ARG A 130 -4.45 -10.88 -7.96
N HIS A 131 -3.86 -9.90 -8.64
CA HIS A 131 -4.04 -9.76 -10.10
C HIS A 131 -2.72 -9.64 -10.87
N ALA A 132 -1.86 -8.69 -10.51
CA ALA A 132 -0.66 -8.39 -11.31
C ALA A 132 0.35 -9.55 -11.31
N CYS A 133 0.59 -10.20 -10.17
CA CYS A 133 1.53 -11.31 -10.07
C CYS A 133 1.11 -12.49 -10.96
N CYS A 134 -0.18 -12.83 -10.99
CA CYS A 134 -0.72 -13.91 -11.82
C CYS A 134 -0.48 -13.63 -13.32
N ARG A 135 -0.68 -12.38 -13.76
CA ARG A 135 -0.38 -11.96 -15.15
C ARG A 135 1.10 -12.05 -15.51
N MET A 136 1.98 -11.98 -14.51
CA MET A 136 3.43 -12.12 -14.66
C MET A 136 3.93 -13.56 -14.49
N GLY A 137 3.02 -14.54 -14.39
CA GLY A 137 3.37 -15.95 -14.15
C GLY A 137 3.98 -16.19 -12.77
N LEU A 138 3.62 -15.37 -11.78
CA LEU A 138 4.10 -15.46 -10.41
C LEU A 138 2.98 -15.85 -9.47
N ARG A 139 3.32 -16.66 -8.47
CA ARG A 139 2.41 -16.90 -7.36
C ARG A 139 2.43 -15.70 -6.40
N PRO A 140 1.31 -15.40 -5.72
CA PRO A 140 1.25 -14.29 -4.76
C PRO A 140 2.26 -14.40 -3.61
N ASP A 141 2.57 -15.63 -3.17
CA ASP A 141 3.55 -15.94 -2.13
C ASP A 141 5.01 -15.84 -2.60
N ASP A 142 5.26 -15.81 -3.91
CA ASP A 142 6.59 -15.55 -4.49
C ASP A 142 6.90 -14.05 -4.63
N VAL A 143 5.93 -13.17 -4.36
CA VAL A 143 6.07 -11.72 -4.45
C VAL A 143 6.25 -11.16 -3.05
N TYR A 144 7.25 -10.29 -2.87
CA TYR A 144 7.40 -9.52 -1.65
C TYR A 144 7.16 -8.05 -1.96
N HIS A 145 6.01 -7.53 -1.56
CA HIS A 145 5.55 -6.19 -1.88
C HIS A 145 5.89 -5.20 -0.76
N VAL A 146 6.60 -4.13 -1.12
CA VAL A 146 7.04 -3.09 -0.19
C VAL A 146 6.52 -1.73 -0.62
N THR A 147 6.03 -0.94 0.33
CA THR A 147 5.64 0.45 0.07
C THR A 147 6.57 1.43 0.77
N ILE A 148 6.68 2.64 0.24
CA ILE A 148 7.40 3.76 0.82
C ILE A 148 6.38 4.85 1.16
N MET A 149 6.24 5.11 2.46
CA MET A 149 5.21 5.96 3.03
C MET A 149 5.82 7.08 3.87
N PRO A 150 5.07 8.18 4.11
CA PRO A 150 5.63 9.33 4.80
C PRO A 150 5.52 9.23 6.34
N PHE A 151 4.81 8.24 6.88
CA PHE A 151 4.59 8.07 8.32
C PHE A 151 4.53 6.59 8.75
N TYR A 152 4.80 6.34 10.03
CA TYR A 152 4.91 5.00 10.61
C TYR A 152 3.59 4.24 10.68
N ASP A 153 2.46 4.94 10.82
CA ASP A 153 1.13 4.30 10.96
C ASP A 153 0.76 3.42 9.76
N LYS A 154 1.37 3.64 8.59
CA LYS A 154 1.16 2.74 7.44
C LYS A 154 1.74 1.34 7.64
N LYS A 155 2.73 1.18 8.53
CA LYS A 155 3.19 -0.14 8.98
C LYS A 155 2.09 -0.85 9.77
N LEU A 156 1.41 -0.13 10.66
CA LEU A 156 0.29 -0.65 11.44
C LEU A 156 -0.89 -1.04 10.55
N GLU A 157 -1.17 -0.25 9.51
CA GLU A 157 -2.17 -0.62 8.50
C GLU A 157 -1.79 -1.93 7.80
N ALA A 158 -0.58 -2.03 7.26
CA ALA A 158 -0.12 -3.20 6.53
C ALA A 158 -0.09 -4.48 7.38
N SER A 159 0.11 -4.36 8.70
CA SER A 159 0.14 -5.49 9.63
C SER A 159 -1.23 -5.97 10.12
N ARG A 160 -2.35 -5.39 9.62
CA ARG A 160 -3.68 -5.86 10.03
C ARG A 160 -4.00 -7.21 9.40
N ASP A 161 -4.51 -8.13 10.21
CA ASP A 161 -4.92 -9.47 9.75
C ASP A 161 -6.03 -9.41 8.67
N ASP A 162 -6.83 -8.33 8.67
CA ASP A 162 -7.84 -8.00 7.64
C ASP A 162 -7.27 -7.93 6.21
N PHE A 163 -5.95 -7.78 6.07
CA PHE A 163 -5.26 -7.62 4.80
C PHE A 163 -4.40 -8.82 4.42
N THR A 164 -4.80 -9.98 4.91
CA THR A 164 -4.26 -11.27 4.53
C THR A 164 -5.31 -12.09 3.75
N PHE A 165 -4.87 -13.06 2.96
CA PHE A 165 -5.75 -14.02 2.32
C PHE A 165 -5.08 -15.38 2.22
N GLU A 166 -5.89 -16.44 2.25
CA GLU A 166 -5.40 -17.81 2.07
C GLU A 166 -5.18 -18.10 0.58
N LEU A 167 -4.03 -18.69 0.27
CA LEU A 167 -3.74 -19.21 -1.06
C LEU A 167 -4.03 -20.72 -1.08
N GLU A 168 -4.99 -21.13 -1.91
CA GLU A 168 -5.22 -22.55 -2.20
C GLU A 168 -4.09 -23.07 -3.10
N SER A 169 -3.27 -23.99 -2.60
CA SER A 169 -2.25 -24.64 -3.40
C SER A 169 -2.79 -25.93 -4.03
N PRO A 170 -2.67 -26.12 -5.36
CA PRO A 170 -3.18 -27.33 -6.04
C PRO A 170 -2.42 -28.62 -5.69
N GLU A 171 -1.27 -28.56 -5.01
CA GLU A 171 -0.40 -29.72 -4.76
C GLU A 171 -0.40 -30.25 -3.31
N GLN A 172 -1.22 -29.72 -2.39
CA GLN A 172 -1.07 -30.04 -0.97
C GLN A 172 -2.30 -30.72 -0.39
N THR A 173 -2.12 -32.01 -0.11
CA THR A 173 -2.94 -32.78 0.81
C THR A 173 -2.54 -32.40 2.24
N ASN A 174 -3.51 -31.92 3.03
CA ASN A 174 -3.47 -31.65 4.48
C ASN A 174 -2.78 -30.36 4.99
N ASP A 175 -3.60 -29.54 5.64
CA ASP A 175 -3.37 -28.64 6.79
C ASP A 175 -2.45 -27.40 6.76
N ASN A 176 -1.70 -27.10 5.69
CA ASN A 176 -0.89 -25.85 5.66
C ASN A 176 -1.30 -24.89 4.54
N ARG A 177 -2.37 -24.11 4.77
CA ARG A 177 -2.75 -22.99 3.90
C ARG A 177 -1.72 -21.87 4.02
N ALA A 178 -1.14 -21.43 2.91
CA ALA A 178 -0.23 -20.30 2.90
C ALA A 178 -1.02 -18.99 3.05
N ILE A 179 -0.79 -18.27 4.14
CA ILE A 179 -1.36 -16.95 4.38
C ILE A 179 -0.50 -15.92 3.66
N VAL A 180 -1.09 -15.20 2.71
CA VAL A 180 -0.43 -14.16 1.93
C VAL A 180 -0.86 -12.80 2.44
N THR A 181 0.10 -11.95 2.78
CA THR A 181 -0.16 -10.54 3.12
C THR A 181 -0.17 -9.70 1.85
N GLU A 182 -1.12 -8.77 1.74
CA GLU A 182 -1.22 -7.87 0.59
C GLU A 182 -0.04 -6.87 0.51
N VAL A 183 0.46 -6.39 1.65
CA VAL A 183 1.63 -5.50 1.77
C VAL A 183 2.59 -6.08 2.81
N ASP A 184 3.73 -6.60 2.38
CA ASP A 184 4.66 -7.34 3.26
C ASP A 184 5.51 -6.40 4.13
N SER A 185 5.85 -5.21 3.65
CA SER A 185 6.62 -4.25 4.43
C SER A 185 6.36 -2.80 4.00
N VAL A 186 6.52 -1.88 4.96
CA VAL A 186 6.44 -0.44 4.69
C VAL A 186 7.72 0.22 5.20
N LEU A 187 8.38 0.93 4.30
CA LEU A 187 9.52 1.79 4.59
C LEU A 187 9.05 3.24 4.68
N THR A 188 9.61 3.99 5.61
CA THR A 188 9.36 5.43 5.72
C THR A 188 10.33 6.22 4.83
N SER A 189 9.96 7.46 4.50
CA SER A 189 10.88 8.37 3.79
C SER A 189 12.22 8.55 4.53
N GLY A 190 12.21 8.57 5.86
CA GLY A 190 13.42 8.62 6.69
C GLY A 190 14.26 7.35 6.57
N GLU A 191 13.65 6.18 6.64
CA GLU A 191 14.35 4.89 6.45
C GLU A 191 14.98 4.78 5.05
N ILE A 192 14.38 5.39 4.02
CA ILE A 192 15.00 5.48 2.69
C ILE A 192 16.26 6.36 2.71
N LEU A 193 16.23 7.51 3.40
CA LEU A 193 17.42 8.35 3.55
C LEU A 193 18.54 7.61 4.29
N ASP A 194 18.20 6.88 5.35
CA ASP A 194 19.17 6.09 6.10
C ASP A 194 19.73 4.94 5.25
N LEU A 195 18.90 4.30 4.43
CA LEU A 195 19.34 3.26 3.50
C LEU A 195 20.28 3.82 2.42
N ILE A 196 19.99 5.00 1.86
CA ILE A 196 20.87 5.68 0.90
C ILE A 196 22.23 5.98 1.53
N LYS A 197 22.24 6.52 2.75
CA LYS A 197 23.48 6.81 3.51
C LYS A 197 24.26 5.52 3.80
N LEU A 198 23.57 4.47 4.26
CA LEU A 198 24.18 3.18 4.57
C LEU A 198 24.85 2.54 3.35
N LYS A 199 24.28 2.74 2.16
CA LYS A 199 24.85 2.26 0.90
C LYS A 199 25.92 3.18 0.31
N ALA A 200 26.23 4.30 0.98
CA ALA A 200 27.19 5.30 0.53
C ALA A 200 26.94 5.77 -0.92
N VAL A 201 25.68 5.89 -1.30
CA VAL A 201 25.28 6.29 -2.65
C VAL A 201 25.11 7.80 -2.74
N ASP A 202 25.77 8.43 -3.72
CA ASP A 202 25.42 9.79 -4.11
C ASP A 202 24.11 9.78 -4.92
N PHE A 203 23.00 9.95 -4.19
CA PHE A 203 21.66 9.89 -4.77
C PHE A 203 21.43 10.94 -5.86
N LYS A 204 22.08 12.11 -5.77
CA LYS A 204 21.92 13.17 -6.78
C LYS A 204 22.57 12.78 -8.10
N ALA A 205 23.73 12.14 -8.03
CA ALA A 205 24.50 11.71 -9.18
C ALA A 205 23.97 10.42 -9.83
N LEU A 206 23.01 9.71 -9.21
CA LEU A 206 22.41 8.52 -9.82
C LEU A 206 21.77 8.83 -11.17
N GLU A 207 21.96 7.95 -12.14
CA GLU A 207 21.20 7.98 -13.38
C GLU A 207 19.68 7.84 -13.12
N GLU A 208 18.87 8.31 -14.05
CA GLU A 208 17.41 8.18 -13.99
C GLU A 208 16.95 6.94 -14.76
N SER A 209 16.16 6.06 -14.14
CA SER A 209 15.52 4.94 -14.82
C SER A 209 14.00 5.09 -14.87
N PRO A 210 13.34 4.69 -15.98
CA PRO A 210 11.89 4.68 -16.05
C PRO A 210 11.32 3.66 -15.07
N LEU A 211 10.09 3.90 -14.63
CA LEU A 211 9.33 2.94 -13.83
C LEU A 211 8.90 1.75 -14.68
N ASP A 212 8.59 0.65 -14.01
CA ASP A 212 7.93 -0.49 -14.64
C ASP A 212 6.44 -0.19 -14.87
N ARG A 213 5.87 -0.81 -15.89
CA ARG A 213 4.44 -0.73 -16.22
C ARG A 213 3.73 -1.99 -15.71
N MET A 214 2.53 -1.83 -15.14
CA MET A 214 1.61 -2.93 -14.78
C MET A 214 0.75 -3.37 -15.97
#